data_AF-A0A081EUT7-F1
#
_entry.id   AF-A0A081EUT7-F1
#
_cell.length_a   1.000
_cell.length_b   1.000
_cell.length_c   1.000
_cell.angle_alpha   90.00
_cell.angle_beta   90.00
_cell.angle_gamma   90.00
#
_symmetry.space_group_name_H-M   'P 1'
#
loop_
_entity.id
_entity.type
_entity.pdbx_description
1 polymer ?
#
loop_
_entity_poly.entity_id
_entity_poly.type
_entity_poly.pdbx_seq_one_letter_code
_entity_poly.pdbx_strand_id
1 'polypeptide(L)'
;MSDQTPRAEKRTDTDAAQIEDLRELAVDDQVLVGDRTRPLDVVEMGVRVIGDERIDAEIEVPMAKLEGDWQGAQTIVLTHRIDRTPVRRPDGSYRQRLAELDAIVDMDLGREQAVRRTHATEQVDQNDERCEEVRA
;
A
#
# COMPACT_ATOMS: atom_id res chain seq x y z
N MET A 1 -26.61 -34.24 2.37
CA MET A 1 -26.53 -32.77 2.43
C MET A 1 -25.06 -32.45 2.46
N SER A 2 -24.49 -32.06 1.32
CA SER A 2 -23.06 -31.76 1.20
C SER A 2 -22.89 -30.26 1.35
N ASP A 3 -22.35 -29.83 2.49
CA ASP A 3 -21.86 -28.47 2.69
C ASP A 3 -20.67 -28.25 1.76
N GLN A 4 -20.92 -27.64 0.61
CA GLN A 4 -19.89 -27.04 -0.21
C GLN A 4 -19.80 -25.57 0.18
N THR A 5 -19.04 -25.25 1.22
CA THR A 5 -18.54 -23.90 1.43
C THR A 5 -17.73 -23.53 0.19
N PRO A 6 -18.09 -22.50 -0.59
CA PRO A 6 -17.27 -22.10 -1.72
C PRO A 6 -15.97 -21.52 -1.16
N ARG A 7 -14.88 -22.26 -1.33
CA ARG A 7 -13.52 -21.76 -1.12
C ARG A 7 -13.37 -20.58 -2.07
N ALA A 8 -13.26 -19.36 -1.56
CA ALA A 8 -13.06 -18.16 -2.37
C ALA A 8 -11.82 -18.38 -3.25
N GLU A 9 -12.04 -18.67 -4.53
CA GLU A 9 -10.97 -18.78 -5.51
C GLU A 9 -10.45 -17.36 -5.77
N LYS A 10 -9.16 -17.12 -5.50
CA LYS A 10 -8.46 -15.86 -5.77
C LYS A 10 -8.49 -15.61 -7.29
N ARG A 11 -9.57 -15.02 -7.82
CA ARG A 11 -9.71 -14.60 -9.22
C ARG A 11 -9.03 -13.26 -9.40
N THR A 12 -7.95 -13.18 -10.15
CA THR A 12 -7.42 -11.88 -10.60
C THR A 12 -8.32 -11.35 -11.71
N ASP A 13 -9.27 -10.48 -11.37
CA ASP A 13 -9.98 -9.71 -12.40
C ASP A 13 -9.00 -8.70 -13.03
N THR A 14 -9.05 -8.62 -14.36
CA THR A 14 -8.04 -7.91 -15.18
C THR A 14 -8.20 -6.38 -15.10
N ASP A 15 -9.25 -5.89 -14.43
CA ASP A 15 -9.55 -4.47 -14.17
C ASP A 15 -9.17 -4.02 -12.75
N ALA A 16 -8.24 -4.73 -12.11
CA ALA A 16 -7.62 -4.33 -10.85
C ALA A 16 -7.08 -2.89 -10.95
N ALA A 17 -7.68 -1.96 -10.18
CA ALA A 17 -7.26 -0.56 -10.16
C ALA A 17 -5.78 -0.45 -9.75
N GLN A 18 -5.02 0.30 -10.55
CA GLN A 18 -3.64 0.65 -10.21
C GLN A 18 -3.65 1.62 -9.04
N ILE A 19 -2.81 1.33 -8.06
CA ILE A 19 -2.61 2.18 -6.88
C ILE A 19 -1.44 3.12 -7.17
N GLU A 20 -1.71 4.41 -7.13
CA GLU A 20 -0.70 5.47 -7.30
C GLU A 20 -0.25 6.01 -5.93
N ASP A 21 -1.16 6.09 -4.96
CA ASP A 21 -0.84 6.49 -3.59
C ASP A 21 -0.99 5.34 -2.59
N LEU A 22 0.06 5.08 -1.79
CA LEU A 22 0.01 4.07 -0.73
C LEU A 22 -1.01 4.44 0.36
N ARG A 23 -1.40 5.71 0.48
CA ARG A 23 -2.46 6.16 1.39
C ARG A 23 -3.84 5.60 1.02
N GLU A 24 -4.01 5.09 -0.21
CA GLU A 24 -5.23 4.43 -0.64
C GLU A 24 -5.36 2.99 -0.12
N LEU A 25 -4.27 2.43 0.42
CA LEU A 25 -4.26 1.08 0.97
C LEU A 25 -4.72 1.06 2.43
N ALA A 26 -5.36 -0.04 2.80
CA ALA A 26 -5.68 -0.37 4.17
C ALA A 26 -5.02 -1.71 4.56
N VAL A 27 -4.86 -1.94 5.86
CA VAL A 27 -4.55 -3.28 6.37
C VAL A 27 -5.64 -4.25 5.89
N ASP A 28 -5.24 -5.48 5.61
CA ASP A 28 -6.04 -6.56 5.02
C ASP A 28 -6.39 -6.38 3.53
N ASP A 29 -5.94 -5.30 2.86
CA ASP A 29 -6.00 -5.23 1.39
C ASP A 29 -5.09 -6.28 0.76
N GLN A 30 -5.56 -6.90 -0.34
CA GLN A 30 -4.73 -7.73 -1.21
C GLN A 30 -4.27 -6.97 -2.44
N VAL A 31 -2.97 -6.99 -2.69
CA VAL A 31 -2.32 -6.28 -3.80
C VAL A 31 -1.35 -7.17 -4.57
N LEU A 32 -1.31 -7.01 -5.89
CA LEU A 32 -0.23 -7.50 -6.74
C LEU A 32 0.85 -6.43 -6.87
N VAL A 33 2.10 -6.86 -6.72
CA VAL A 33 3.28 -5.99 -6.75
C VAL A 33 4.23 -6.43 -7.87
N GLY A 34 4.51 -5.53 -8.81
CA GLY A 34 5.38 -5.76 -9.96
C GLY A 34 4.86 -6.91 -10.84
N ASP A 35 5.75 -7.84 -11.18
CA ASP A 35 5.46 -9.00 -12.03
C ASP A 35 5.00 -10.25 -11.24
N ARG A 36 4.66 -10.08 -9.95
CA ARG A 36 4.20 -11.22 -9.13
C ARG A 36 2.90 -11.79 -9.69
N THR A 37 2.76 -13.11 -9.57
CA THR A 37 1.55 -13.85 -9.95
C THR A 37 0.63 -14.16 -8.77
N ARG A 38 1.10 -13.95 -7.53
CA ARG A 38 0.33 -14.14 -6.30
C ARG A 38 0.23 -12.82 -5.53
N PRO A 39 -0.97 -12.43 -5.06
CA PRO A 39 -1.15 -11.20 -4.29
C PRO A 39 -0.52 -11.31 -2.91
N LEU A 40 -0.06 -10.19 -2.38
CA LEU A 40 0.38 -10.04 -0.99
C LEU A 40 -0.71 -9.31 -0.20
N ASP A 41 -0.81 -9.62 1.09
CA ASP A 41 -1.70 -8.97 2.03
C ASP A 41 -0.97 -7.77 2.68
N VAL A 42 -1.65 -6.63 2.78
CA VAL A 42 -1.16 -5.49 3.57
C VAL A 42 -1.32 -5.82 5.04
N VAL A 43 -0.22 -6.02 5.75
CA VAL A 43 -0.24 -6.39 7.17
C VAL A 43 -0.02 -5.21 8.11
N GLU A 44 0.57 -4.13 7.60
CA GLU A 44 0.88 -2.94 8.40
C GLU A 44 0.93 -1.70 7.51
N MET A 45 0.32 -0.62 7.98
CA MET A 45 0.42 0.71 7.38
C MET A 45 1.15 1.65 8.35
N GLY A 46 1.98 2.52 7.81
CA GLY A 46 2.74 3.45 8.62
C GLY A 46 3.25 4.65 7.83
N VAL A 47 4.04 5.48 8.51
CA VAL A 47 4.69 6.65 7.94
C VAL A 47 6.14 6.65 8.40
N ARG A 48 7.06 6.96 7.50
CA ARG A 48 8.44 7.33 7.85
C ARG A 48 8.65 8.82 7.72
N VAL A 49 9.46 9.37 8.62
CA VAL A 49 9.95 10.74 8.52
C VAL A 49 11.33 10.71 7.85
N ILE A 50 11.48 11.47 6.77
CA ILE A 50 12.75 11.68 6.09
C ILE A 50 13.17 13.13 6.26
N GLY A 51 14.23 13.35 7.02
CA GLY A 51 14.88 14.65 7.18
C GLY A 51 16.08 14.86 6.26
N ASP A 52 16.35 16.13 5.94
CA ASP A 52 17.63 16.59 5.41
C ASP A 52 18.07 17.85 6.18
N GLU A 53 19.01 17.62 7.10
CA GLU A 53 19.55 18.65 8.02
C GLU A 53 20.16 19.84 7.28
N ARG A 54 20.64 19.66 6.04
CA ARG A 54 21.28 20.74 5.26
C ARG A 54 20.29 21.83 4.87
N ILE A 55 19.00 21.48 4.85
CA ILE A 55 17.93 22.38 4.42
C ILE A 55 16.85 22.59 5.48
N ASP A 56 17.04 22.00 6.67
CA ASP A 56 16.10 22.04 7.80
C ASP A 56 14.68 21.70 7.33
N ALA A 57 14.56 20.54 6.66
CA ALA A 57 13.30 20.07 6.11
C ALA A 57 13.11 18.60 6.41
N GLU A 58 11.87 18.25 6.73
CA GLU A 58 11.42 16.89 6.95
C GLU A 58 10.17 16.64 6.10
N ILE A 59 9.99 15.41 5.64
CA ILE A 59 8.79 14.96 4.96
C ILE A 59 8.34 13.63 5.53
N GLU A 60 7.04 13.53 5.78
CA GLU A 60 6.35 12.30 6.15
C GLU A 60 5.93 11.55 4.89
N VAL A 61 6.32 10.28 4.80
CA VAL A 61 6.13 9.45 3.61
C VAL A 61 5.42 8.17 4.01
N PRO A 62 4.33 7.77 3.33
CA PRO A 62 3.59 6.56 3.65
C PRO A 62 4.46 5.31 3.43
N MET A 63 4.15 4.30 4.22
CA MET A 63 4.74 2.98 4.16
C MET A 63 3.66 1.91 4.27
N ALA A 64 3.84 0.83 3.53
CA ALA A 64 3.00 -0.36 3.61
C ALA A 64 3.88 -1.60 3.71
N LYS A 65 3.67 -2.42 4.73
CA LYS A 65 4.31 -3.74 4.85
C LYS A 65 3.37 -4.79 4.29
N LEU A 66 3.91 -5.60 3.40
CA LEU A 66 3.18 -6.64 2.66
C LEU A 66 3.76 -8.01 2.97
N GLU A 67 2.90 -8.99 3.21
CA GLU A 67 3.29 -10.38 3.45
C GLU A 67 2.44 -11.34 2.60
N GLY A 68 2.96 -12.54 2.35
CA GLY A 68 2.23 -13.57 1.62
C GLY A 68 1.94 -14.77 2.50
N ASP A 69 0.75 -15.35 2.34
CA ASP A 69 0.26 -16.52 3.10
C ASP A 69 0.82 -17.87 2.61
N TRP A 70 1.80 -17.89 1.70
CA TRP A 70 2.37 -19.11 1.11
C TRP A 70 3.82 -19.38 1.50
N GLN A 71 4.20 -20.65 1.42
CA GLN A 71 5.57 -21.08 1.70
C GLN A 71 6.58 -20.35 0.80
N GLY A 72 7.56 -19.70 1.42
CA GLY A 72 8.60 -18.93 0.72
C GLY A 72 8.14 -17.54 0.26
N ALA A 73 6.98 -17.07 0.69
CA ALA A 73 6.61 -15.66 0.52
C ALA A 73 7.63 -14.74 1.20
N GLN A 74 8.03 -13.69 0.49
CA GLN A 74 8.92 -12.67 1.01
C GLN A 74 8.08 -11.49 1.49
N THR A 75 8.42 -10.98 2.68
CA THR A 75 7.92 -9.69 3.16
C THR A 75 8.51 -8.57 2.32
N ILE A 76 7.69 -7.59 1.96
CA ILE A 76 8.13 -6.38 1.26
C ILE A 76 7.62 -5.16 2.01
N VAL A 77 8.46 -4.14 2.08
CA VAL A 77 8.06 -2.83 2.57
C VAL A 77 8.05 -1.86 1.40
N LEU A 78 6.87 -1.32 1.09
CA LEU A 78 6.70 -0.31 0.06
C LEU A 78 6.69 1.09 0.67
N THR A 79 7.13 2.07 -0.12
CA THR A 79 7.09 3.50 0.23
C THR A 79 7.10 4.33 -1.05
N HIS A 80 6.77 5.62 -0.96
CA HIS A 80 6.95 6.53 -2.08
C HIS A 80 8.43 6.93 -2.26
N ARG A 81 8.83 7.10 -3.51
CA ARG A 81 10.16 7.57 -3.89
C ARG A 81 10.31 9.01 -3.44
N ILE A 82 11.47 9.31 -2.89
CA ILE A 82 11.82 10.67 -2.49
C ILE A 82 12.83 11.24 -3.45
N ASP A 83 12.56 12.45 -3.92
CA ASP A 83 13.49 13.23 -4.72
C ASP A 83 14.25 14.24 -3.86
N ARG A 84 15.53 14.41 -4.19
CA ARG A 84 16.44 15.38 -3.60
C ARG A 84 17.05 16.22 -4.71
N THR A 85 16.31 17.23 -5.14
CA THR A 85 16.73 18.07 -6.27
C THR A 85 17.29 19.42 -5.80
N PRO A 86 18.45 19.88 -6.33
CA PRO A 86 18.92 21.24 -6.12
C PRO A 86 18.07 22.24 -6.89
N VAL A 87 17.47 23.19 -6.18
CA VAL A 87 16.68 24.30 -6.73
C VAL A 87 17.51 25.57 -6.68
N ARG A 88 17.67 26.23 -7.83
CA ARG A 88 18.38 27.51 -7.92
C ARG A 88 17.51 28.65 -7.41
N ARG A 89 18.07 29.48 -6.53
CA ARG A 89 17.44 30.70 -6.01
C ARG A 89 17.70 31.90 -6.93
N PRO A 90 16.90 32.98 -6.80
CA PRO A 90 17.10 34.21 -7.58
C PRO A 90 18.47 34.88 -7.38
N ASP A 91 19.10 34.66 -6.22
CA ASP A 91 20.45 35.16 -5.89
C ASP A 91 21.59 34.35 -6.52
N GLY A 92 21.26 33.29 -7.28
CA GLY A 92 22.23 32.42 -7.95
C GLY A 92 22.73 31.25 -7.09
N SER A 93 22.36 31.16 -5.81
CA SER A 93 22.68 30.02 -4.94
C SER A 93 21.76 28.81 -5.20
N TYR A 94 22.15 27.63 -4.72
CA TYR A 94 21.33 26.41 -4.77
C TYR A 94 20.84 26.02 -3.37
N ARG A 95 19.57 25.62 -3.24
CA ARG A 95 19.02 24.97 -2.05
C ARG A 95 18.54 23.58 -2.46
N GLN A 96 18.81 22.54 -1.66
CA GLN A 96 18.13 21.27 -1.88
C GLN A 96 16.64 21.38 -1.54
N ARG A 97 15.82 20.61 -2.26
CA ARG A 97 14.40 20.41 -1.98
C ARG A 97 14.18 18.92 -1.77
N LEU A 98 13.45 18.58 -0.71
CA LEU A 98 12.86 17.26 -0.53
C LEU A 98 11.44 17.27 -1.10
N ALA A 99 11.09 16.23 -1.85
CA ALA A 99 9.73 16.01 -2.34
C ALA A 99 9.42 14.53 -2.43
N GLU A 100 8.20 14.16 -2.08
CA GLU A 100 7.59 12.87 -2.39
C GLU A 100 7.21 12.84 -3.87
N LEU A 101 7.46 11.70 -4.51
CA LEU A 101 7.06 11.41 -5.88
C LEU A 101 6.06 10.25 -5.88
N ASP A 102 5.14 10.26 -6.84
CA ASP A 102 4.09 9.24 -6.99
C ASP A 102 4.62 7.81 -7.27
N ALA A 103 5.92 7.68 -7.58
CA ALA A 103 6.54 6.38 -7.82
C ALA A 103 6.66 5.57 -6.51
N ILE A 104 5.98 4.43 -6.44
CA ILE A 104 6.09 3.48 -5.33
C ILE A 104 7.34 2.61 -5.51
N VAL A 105 8.13 2.44 -4.45
CA VAL A 105 9.36 1.65 -4.45
C VAL A 105 9.38 0.61 -3.33
N ASP A 106 10.04 -0.51 -3.61
CA ASP A 106 10.51 -1.44 -2.58
C ASP A 106 11.63 -0.78 -1.76
N MET A 107 11.48 -0.74 -0.44
CA MET A 107 12.41 -0.04 0.45
C MET A 107 13.78 -0.73 0.54
N ASP A 108 13.84 -2.05 0.46
CA ASP A 108 15.07 -2.83 0.58
C ASP A 108 15.87 -2.79 -0.73
N LEU A 109 15.18 -2.82 -1.87
CA LEU A 109 15.79 -2.90 -3.19
C LEU A 109 15.89 -1.55 -3.91
N GLY A 110 15.11 -0.55 -3.49
CA GLY A 110 15.04 0.77 -4.13
C GLY A 110 14.45 0.74 -5.55
N ARG A 111 13.78 -0.35 -5.94
CA ARG A 111 13.21 -0.52 -7.28
C ARG A 111 11.76 -0.08 -7.30
N GLU A 112 11.37 0.61 -8.37
CA GLU A 112 9.99 0.99 -8.62
C GLU A 112 9.10 -0.24 -8.80
N GLN A 113 7.90 -0.19 -8.23
CA GLN A 113 6.94 -1.27 -8.22
C GLN A 113 5.58 -0.75 -8.68
N ALA A 114 4.98 -1.42 -9.65
CA ALA A 114 3.57 -1.25 -9.95
C ALA A 114 2.74 -1.98 -8.89
N VAL A 115 1.78 -1.31 -8.27
CA VAL A 115 0.89 -1.89 -7.26
C VAL A 115 -0.53 -1.89 -7.81
N ARG A 116 -1.21 -3.03 -7.72
CA ARG A 116 -2.61 -3.19 -8.19
C ARG A 116 -3.43 -3.91 -7.14
N ARG A 117 -4.62 -3.41 -6.80
CA ARG A 117 -5.51 -4.08 -5.85
C ARG A 117 -6.21 -5.27 -6.51
N THR A 118 -6.14 -6.46 -5.93
CA THR A 118 -6.72 -7.65 -6.58
C THR A 118 -8.22 -7.80 -6.40
N HIS A 119 -8.77 -7.24 -5.31
CA HIS A 119 -10.20 -7.09 -5.06
C HIS A 119 -10.40 -5.90 -4.13
N ALA A 120 -11.33 -5.00 -4.44
CA ALA A 120 -11.89 -4.10 -3.44
C ALA A 120 -12.75 -4.96 -2.52
N THR A 121 -12.29 -5.24 -1.31
CA THR A 121 -13.17 -5.78 -0.28
C THR A 121 -14.21 -4.69 -0.04
N GLU A 122 -15.43 -4.86 -0.57
CA GLU A 122 -16.56 -4.07 -0.11
C GLU A 122 -16.60 -4.23 1.40
N GLN A 123 -16.39 -3.12 2.13
CA GLN A 123 -16.69 -3.08 3.56
C GLN A 123 -18.15 -3.49 3.70
N VAL A 124 -18.38 -4.74 4.06
CA VAL A 124 -19.68 -5.15 4.56
C VAL A 124 -19.77 -4.52 5.94
N ASP A 125 -20.41 -3.35 6.01
CA ASP A 125 -20.92 -2.80 7.27
C ASP A 125 -21.81 -3.87 7.90
N GLN A 126 -21.21 -4.71 8.76
CA GLN A 126 -21.94 -5.59 9.67
C GLN A 126 -22.53 -4.71 10.78
N ASN A 127 -23.53 -3.92 10.42
CA ASN A 127 -24.52 -3.42 11.38
C ASN A 127 -25.49 -4.59 11.64
N ASP A 128 -25.01 -5.57 12.40
CA ASP A 128 -25.85 -6.62 12.96
C ASP A 128 -25.71 -6.56 14.48
N GLU A 129 -26.64 -5.85 15.13
CA GLU A 129 -27.09 -6.18 16.47
C GLU A 129 -28.38 -5.43 16.79
N ARG A 130 -29.51 -6.07 16.49
CA ARG A 130 -30.58 -6.22 17.50
C ARG A 130 -31.61 -7.27 17.07
N CYS A 131 -31.35 -8.49 17.51
CA CYS A 131 -32.40 -9.44 17.83
C CYS A 131 -33.27 -8.85 18.95
N GLU A 132 -34.58 -8.76 18.73
CA GLU A 132 -35.52 -8.95 19.82
C GLU A 132 -36.61 -9.93 19.36
N GLU A 133 -36.65 -11.03 20.10
CA GLU A 133 -37.39 -12.26 19.89
C GLU A 133 -38.91 -12.01 19.94
N VAL A 134 -39.62 -12.58 18.96
CA VAL A 134 -41.09 -12.65 18.94
C VAL A 134 -41.56 -13.69 19.96
N ARG A 135 -42.49 -13.33 20.85
CA ARG A 135 -43.51 -14.28 21.37
C ARG A 135 -44.88 -13.62 21.54
N ALA A 136 -45.82 -14.19 20.77
CA ALA A 136 -47.27 -14.39 20.95
C ALA A 136 -48.11 -13.34 21.70
#